data_AF-A0A0A1VYL0-F1
#
_entry.id   AF-A0A0A1VYL0-F1
#
_cell.length_a   1.000
_cell.length_b   1.000
_cell.length_c   1.000
_cell.angle_alpha   90.00
_cell.angle_beta   90.00
_cell.angle_gamma   90.00
#
_symmetry.space_group_name_H-M   'P 1'
#
loop_
_entity.id
_entity.type
_entity.pdbx_description
1 polymer ?
#
loop_
_entity_poly.entity_id
_entity_poly.type
_entity_poly.pdbx_seq_one_letter_code
_entity_poly.pdbx_strand_id
1 'polypeptide(L)'
;MYFGKVQKQILDEGIHPVIPIVTKIKHLNVRVQTTEVKAKGASKDWQDVETTIIVNWHIDPDKVNQIYQQVGDINVIVSGIINPAVSEIVKAATAQRPVQNIWQERGELKREIDTSLAERLRRYGIIINDVSLVNFGFSEEFNAAIEAKQVAEQKAQEAAFRAQQAEQEAKAEINRASDTLT
;
A
#
# COMPACT_ATOMS: atom_id res chain seq x y z
N MET A 1 -17.54 19.04 26.33
CA MET A 1 -18.33 20.05 25.59
C MET A 1 -19.17 20.83 26.58
N TYR A 2 -19.19 22.16 26.49
CA TYR A 2 -20.02 23.04 27.32
C TYR A 2 -21.04 23.73 26.40
N PHE A 3 -22.33 23.49 26.59
CA PHE A 3 -23.40 23.95 25.67
C PHE A 3 -23.10 23.70 24.17
N GLY A 4 -22.61 22.50 23.82
CA GLY A 4 -22.29 22.13 22.44
C GLY A 4 -20.96 22.66 21.90
N LYS A 5 -20.28 23.59 22.60
CA LYS A 5 -18.92 24.02 22.26
C LYS A 5 -17.90 23.00 22.76
N VAL A 6 -17.05 22.51 21.87
CA VAL A 6 -15.90 21.68 22.26
C VAL A 6 -14.84 22.59 22.90
N GLN A 7 -14.35 22.20 24.07
CA GLN A 7 -13.40 22.99 24.83
C GLN A 7 -11.98 22.80 24.27
N LYS A 8 -11.16 23.85 24.38
CA LYS A 8 -9.74 23.80 23.99
C LYS A 8 -8.90 22.97 24.96
N GLN A 9 -9.35 22.81 26.20
CA GLN A 9 -8.67 21.98 27.19
C GLN A 9 -9.00 20.51 26.94
N ILE A 10 -7.95 19.71 26.72
CA ILE A 10 -8.04 18.26 26.66
C ILE A 10 -7.96 17.75 28.10
N LEU A 11 -8.86 16.84 28.46
CA LEU A 11 -8.85 16.20 29.77
C LEU A 11 -8.09 14.88 29.60
N ASP A 12 -6.84 14.87 30.07
CA ASP A 12 -6.03 13.65 30.11
C ASP A 12 -6.59 12.66 31.13
N GLU A 13 -6.06 11.44 31.12
CA GLU A 13 -6.45 10.38 32.05
C GLU A 13 -6.29 10.85 33.51
N GLY A 14 -7.39 10.94 34.26
CA GLY A 14 -7.36 11.44 35.64
C GLY A 14 -8.73 11.88 36.18
N ILE A 15 -8.75 12.27 37.45
CA ILE A 15 -9.95 12.81 38.10
C ILE A 15 -10.00 14.31 37.82
N HIS A 16 -11.01 14.73 37.05
CA HIS A 16 -11.24 16.13 36.73
C HIS A 16 -12.60 16.59 37.30
N PRO A 17 -12.68 17.76 37.96
CA PRO A 17 -13.94 18.30 38.44
C PRO A 17 -14.81 18.74 37.25
N VAL A 18 -15.87 17.99 36.96
CA VAL A 18 -16.79 18.23 35.84
C VAL A 18 -18.21 18.45 36.37
N ILE A 19 -18.87 19.53 35.94
CA ILE A 19 -20.25 19.82 36.32
C ILE A 19 -21.19 19.06 35.36
N PRO A 20 -21.94 18.04 35.83
CA PRO A 20 -22.66 17.10 34.96
C PRO A 20 -23.82 17.73 34.18
N ILE A 21 -24.40 18.82 34.70
CA ILE A 21 -25.59 19.47 34.12
C ILE A 21 -25.25 20.22 32.82
N VAL A 22 -24.01 20.69 32.68
CA VAL A 22 -23.62 21.61 31.59
C VAL A 22 -22.58 21.01 30.66
N THR A 23 -21.89 19.95 31.10
CA THR A 23 -20.73 19.38 30.41
C THR A 23 -21.03 17.99 29.89
N LYS A 24 -21.00 17.80 28.57
CA LYS A 24 -21.05 16.47 27.94
C LYS A 24 -19.62 15.97 27.66
N ILE A 25 -19.28 14.81 28.21
CA ILE A 25 -17.98 14.15 27.99
C ILE A 25 -18.12 13.16 26.84
N LYS A 26 -17.17 13.20 25.91
CA LYS A 26 -17.06 12.25 24.81
C LYS A 26 -15.67 11.64 24.89
N HIS A 27 -15.63 10.32 25.03
CA HIS A 27 -14.39 9.57 25.04
C HIS A 27 -13.98 9.27 23.60
N LEU A 28 -12.79 9.69 23.21
CA LEU A 28 -12.16 9.28 21.95
C LEU A 28 -10.99 8.36 22.28
N ASN A 29 -10.87 7.29 21.50
CA ASN A 29 -9.77 6.36 21.62
C ASN A 29 -8.56 6.90 20.83
N VAL A 30 -7.46 7.17 21.54
CA VAL A 30 -6.18 7.63 20.97
C VAL A 30 -5.16 6.51 20.76
N ARG A 31 -5.53 5.25 21.03
CA ARG A 31 -4.67 4.08 20.80
C ARG A 31 -4.51 3.82 19.30
N VAL A 32 -3.49 3.04 18.95
CA VAL A 32 -3.27 2.55 17.58
C VAL A 32 -4.46 1.71 17.14
N GLN A 33 -4.96 2.02 15.95
CA GLN A 33 -6.07 1.38 15.27
C GLN A 33 -5.61 0.92 13.90
N THR A 34 -6.21 -0.17 13.45
CA THR A 34 -5.95 -0.75 12.13
C THR A 34 -7.18 -0.54 11.26
N THR A 35 -6.97 -0.05 10.05
CA THR A 35 -8.05 0.14 9.07
C THR A 35 -7.64 -0.48 7.75
N GLU A 36 -8.48 -1.35 7.22
CA GLU A 36 -8.34 -1.90 5.89
C GLU A 36 -9.10 -1.04 4.88
N VAL A 37 -8.41 -0.63 3.82
CA VAL A 37 -8.97 0.17 2.73
C VAL A 37 -8.73 -0.55 1.43
N LYS A 38 -9.82 -0.81 0.70
CA LYS A 38 -9.77 -1.29 -0.68
C LYS A 38 -9.71 -0.09 -1.61
N ALA A 39 -8.65 0.00 -2.39
CA ALA A 39 -8.46 1.04 -3.38
C ALA A 39 -8.46 0.42 -4.78
N LYS A 40 -9.11 1.13 -5.71
CA LYS A 40 -9.08 0.82 -7.14
C LYS A 40 -8.41 1.97 -7.87
N GLY A 41 -7.54 1.66 -8.81
CA GLY A 41 -6.88 2.65 -9.66
C GLY A 41 -6.58 2.08 -11.04
N ALA A 42 -6.22 2.96 -11.97
CA ALA A 42 -5.69 2.58 -13.26
C ALA A 42 -4.17 2.73 -13.25
N SER A 43 -3.48 1.81 -13.91
CA SER A 43 -2.04 1.91 -14.18
C SER A 43 -1.77 2.81 -15.40
N LYS A 44 -0.49 3.10 -15.65
CA LYS A 44 -0.05 3.85 -16.83
C LYS A 44 -0.49 3.22 -18.16
N ASP A 45 -0.65 1.90 -18.17
CA ASP A 45 -1.00 1.11 -19.35
C ASP A 45 -2.51 0.85 -19.48
N TRP A 46 -3.34 1.65 -18.77
CA TRP A 46 -4.79 1.53 -18.76
C TRP A 46 -5.32 0.17 -18.25
N GLN A 47 -4.53 -0.52 -17.44
CA GLN A 47 -4.98 -1.72 -16.73
C GLN A 47 -5.55 -1.33 -15.38
N ASP A 48 -6.70 -1.93 -15.03
CA ASP A 48 -7.29 -1.80 -13.71
C ASP A 48 -6.44 -2.53 -12.68
N VAL A 49 -6.24 -1.87 -11.55
CA VAL A 49 -5.46 -2.36 -10.42
C VAL A 49 -6.29 -2.25 -9.16
N GLU A 50 -6.54 -3.39 -8.53
CA GLU A 50 -7.22 -3.45 -7.24
C GLU A 50 -6.19 -3.76 -6.16
N THR A 51 -6.18 -2.96 -5.09
CA THR A 51 -5.29 -3.18 -3.96
C THR A 51 -5.99 -3.04 -2.62
N THR A 52 -5.58 -3.88 -1.69
CA THR A 52 -5.97 -3.80 -0.29
C THR A 52 -4.80 -3.29 0.53
N ILE A 53 -5.02 -2.18 1.21
CA ILE A 53 -4.02 -1.52 2.05
C ILE A 53 -4.53 -1.52 3.48
N ILE A 54 -3.66 -1.92 4.39
CA ILE A 54 -3.88 -1.83 5.82
C ILE A 54 -3.09 -0.63 6.33
N VAL A 55 -3.75 0.27 7.04
CA VAL A 55 -3.15 1.45 7.65
C VAL A 55 -3.27 1.32 9.16
N ASN A 56 -2.13 1.33 9.84
CA ASN A 56 -2.04 1.44 11.29
C ASN A 56 -1.84 2.91 11.67
N TRP A 57 -2.75 3.46 12.46
CA TRP A 57 -2.78 4.88 12.76
C TRP A 57 -3.30 5.15 14.17
N HIS A 58 -2.98 6.32 14.71
CA HIS A 58 -3.57 6.84 15.93
C HIS A 58 -3.79 8.34 15.85
N ILE A 59 -4.57 8.86 16.79
CA ILE A 59 -4.83 10.30 16.90
C ILE A 59 -3.77 10.90 17.82
N ASP A 60 -3.19 12.04 17.42
CA ASP A 60 -2.36 12.86 18.27
C ASP A 60 -3.16 13.32 19.51
N PRO A 61 -2.80 12.87 20.73
CA PRO A 61 -3.54 13.20 21.95
C PRO A 61 -3.70 14.71 22.15
N ASP A 62 -2.67 15.49 21.77
CA ASP A 62 -2.63 16.94 21.94
C ASP A 62 -3.60 17.70 21.00
N LYS A 63 -4.14 17.01 19.98
CA LYS A 63 -5.02 17.60 18.96
C LYS A 63 -6.39 16.94 18.88
N VAL A 64 -6.68 15.98 19.74
CA VAL A 64 -7.93 15.19 19.71
C VAL A 64 -9.19 16.06 19.72
N ASN A 65 -9.16 17.18 20.44
CA ASN A 65 -10.27 18.13 20.53
C ASN A 65 -10.52 18.92 19.23
N GLN A 66 -9.47 19.25 18.48
CA GLN A 66 -9.56 19.94 17.19
C GLN A 66 -10.08 19.00 16.11
N ILE A 67 -9.59 17.76 16.13
CA ILE A 67 -9.99 16.72 15.19
C ILE A 67 -11.47 16.39 15.35
N TYR A 68 -11.92 16.23 16.60
CA TYR A 68 -13.32 15.99 16.89
C TYR A 68 -14.22 17.16 16.45
N GLN A 69 -13.74 18.40 16.51
CA GLN A 69 -14.48 19.57 16.03
C GLN A 69 -14.55 19.65 14.51
N GLN A 70 -13.44 19.36 13.83
CA GLN A 70 -13.33 19.55 12.39
C GLN A 70 -13.94 18.39 11.59
N VAL A 71 -13.83 17.17 12.11
CA VAL A 71 -14.22 15.95 11.38
C VAL A 71 -15.32 15.20 12.10
N GLY A 72 -15.17 14.99 13.41
CA GLY A 72 -16.16 14.27 14.23
C GLY A 72 -15.61 12.99 14.85
N ASP A 73 -16.47 11.98 14.96
CA ASP A 73 -16.12 10.68 15.55
C ASP A 73 -15.13 9.89 14.66
N ILE A 74 -14.46 8.90 15.26
CA ILE A 74 -13.47 8.01 14.60
C ILE A 74 -13.98 7.42 13.28
N ASN A 75 -15.24 6.98 13.23
CA ASN A 75 -15.82 6.42 12.01
C ASN A 75 -15.89 7.45 10.85
N VAL A 76 -16.13 8.72 11.18
CA VAL A 76 -16.16 9.81 10.21
C VAL A 76 -14.73 10.17 9.77
N ILE A 77 -13.76 10.08 10.68
CA ILE A 77 -12.34 10.24 10.34
C ILE A 77 -11.90 9.16 9.34
N VAL A 78 -12.24 7.90 9.60
CA VAL A 78 -11.91 6.78 8.70
C VAL A 78 -12.57 6.96 7.32
N SER A 79 -13.89 7.12 7.29
CA SER A 79 -14.65 7.17 6.03
C SER A 79 -14.47 8.49 5.26
N GLY A 80 -14.27 9.61 5.95
CA GLY A 80 -14.19 10.94 5.35
C GLY A 80 -12.77 11.44 5.06
N ILE A 81 -11.76 10.95 5.78
CA ILE A 81 -10.38 11.43 5.63
C ILE A 81 -9.44 10.30 5.19
N ILE A 82 -9.38 9.20 5.95
CA ILE A 82 -8.40 8.13 5.71
C ILE A 82 -8.71 7.39 4.41
N ASN A 83 -9.93 6.89 4.22
CA ASN A 83 -10.29 6.12 3.03
C ASN A 83 -10.09 6.92 1.73
N PRO A 84 -10.55 8.18 1.62
CA PRO A 84 -10.32 8.99 0.43
C PRO A 84 -8.83 9.31 0.22
N ALA A 85 -8.08 9.63 1.28
CA ALA A 85 -6.65 9.91 1.16
C ALA A 85 -5.88 8.70 0.64
N VAL A 86 -6.13 7.50 1.18
CA VAL A 86 -5.53 6.26 0.70
C VAL A 86 -5.91 6.01 -0.76
N SER A 87 -7.20 6.10 -1.11
CA SER A 87 -7.65 5.87 -2.49
C SER A 87 -6.99 6.82 -3.50
N GLU A 88 -6.88 8.09 -3.17
CA GLU A 88 -6.30 9.11 -4.05
C GLU A 88 -4.79 8.92 -4.23
N ILE A 89 -4.06 8.66 -3.13
CA ILE A 89 -2.61 8.43 -3.17
C ILE A 89 -2.29 7.18 -3.97
N VAL A 90 -3.04 6.10 -3.76
CA VAL A 90 -2.88 4.86 -4.54
C VAL A 90 -3.09 5.12 -6.01
N LYS A 91 -4.20 5.78 -6.39
CA LYS A 91 -4.48 6.11 -7.79
C LYS A 91 -3.36 6.93 -8.41
N ALA A 92 -2.84 7.93 -7.69
CA ALA A 92 -1.74 8.76 -8.17
C ALA A 92 -0.44 7.97 -8.35
N ALA A 93 -0.14 7.05 -7.42
CA ALA A 93 1.08 6.26 -7.43
C ALA A 93 1.04 5.12 -8.48
N THR A 94 -0.14 4.52 -8.72
CA THR A 94 -0.32 3.49 -9.76
C THR A 94 -0.38 4.08 -11.16
N ALA A 95 -0.98 5.27 -11.34
CA ALA A 95 -1.11 5.91 -12.66
C ALA A 95 0.23 6.24 -13.33
N GLN A 96 1.29 6.41 -12.54
CA GLN A 96 2.62 6.73 -13.05
C GLN A 96 3.42 5.50 -13.50
N ARG A 97 2.97 4.30 -13.13
CA ARG A 97 3.73 3.05 -13.31
C ARG A 97 3.02 2.07 -14.24
N PRO A 98 3.78 1.39 -15.12
CA PRO A 98 3.31 0.18 -15.77
C PRO A 98 2.90 -0.86 -14.74
N VAL A 99 1.89 -1.66 -15.07
CA VAL A 99 1.33 -2.66 -14.14
C VAL A 99 2.37 -3.71 -13.70
N GLN A 100 3.33 -4.03 -14.57
CA GLN A 100 4.43 -4.97 -14.29
C GLN A 100 5.40 -4.42 -13.23
N ASN A 101 5.71 -3.12 -13.31
CA ASN A 101 6.62 -2.46 -12.36
C ASN A 101 5.96 -2.30 -10.98
N ILE A 102 4.63 -2.17 -10.92
CA ILE A 102 3.90 -2.15 -9.64
C ILE A 102 4.20 -3.42 -8.83
N TRP A 103 4.36 -4.59 -9.47
CA TRP A 103 4.76 -5.82 -8.79
C TRP A 103 6.24 -5.83 -8.38
N GLN A 104 7.14 -5.43 -9.29
CA GLN A 104 8.58 -5.48 -9.04
C GLN A 104 9.02 -4.44 -7.99
N GLU A 105 8.44 -3.25 -8.01
CA GLU A 105 8.81 -2.09 -7.19
C GLU A 105 7.86 -1.90 -5.98
N ARG A 106 7.17 -2.97 -5.52
CA ARG A 106 6.22 -2.88 -4.39
C ARG A 106 6.80 -2.23 -3.14
N GLY A 107 8.07 -2.47 -2.85
CA GLY A 107 8.76 -1.87 -1.70
C GLY A 107 9.01 -0.36 -1.85
N GLU A 108 9.18 0.13 -3.07
CA GLU A 108 9.28 1.56 -3.36
C GLU A 108 7.90 2.22 -3.35
N LEU A 109 6.92 1.58 -3.98
CA LEU A 109 5.53 2.01 -3.96
C LEU A 109 4.98 2.11 -2.52
N LYS A 110 5.32 1.13 -1.66
CA LYS A 110 5.02 1.18 -0.23
C LYS A 110 5.53 2.48 0.41
N ARG A 111 6.80 2.79 0.21
CA ARG A 111 7.46 3.96 0.82
C ARG A 111 6.88 5.27 0.32
N GLU A 112 6.55 5.35 -0.97
CA GLU A 112 5.89 6.51 -1.56
C GLU A 112 4.50 6.74 -0.96
N ILE A 113 3.69 5.68 -0.85
CA ILE A 113 2.36 5.74 -0.25
C ILE A 113 2.46 6.13 1.23
N ASP A 114 3.36 5.50 1.98
CA ASP A 114 3.57 5.77 3.41
C ASP A 114 3.94 7.23 3.66
N THR A 115 4.92 7.76 2.92
CA THR A 115 5.36 9.16 3.03
C THR A 115 4.22 10.13 2.68
N SER A 116 3.55 9.90 1.55
CA SER A 116 2.46 10.77 1.08
C SER A 116 1.27 10.75 2.04
N LEU A 117 0.94 9.59 2.60
CA LEU A 117 -0.16 9.43 3.53
C LEU A 117 0.16 10.08 4.88
N ALA A 118 1.37 9.86 5.40
CA ALA A 118 1.85 10.49 6.62
C ALA A 118 1.80 12.02 6.53
N GLU A 119 2.31 12.62 5.45
CA GLU A 119 2.27 14.07 5.23
C GLU A 119 0.84 14.61 5.18
N ARG A 120 -0.04 13.93 4.43
CA ARG A 120 -1.43 14.37 4.25
C ARG A 120 -2.23 14.28 5.55
N LEU A 121 -2.09 13.18 6.28
CA LEU A 121 -2.87 12.91 7.50
C LEU A 121 -2.34 13.66 8.73
N ARG A 122 -1.05 14.00 8.77
CA ARG A 122 -0.46 14.81 9.84
C ARG A 122 -1.10 16.20 9.95
N ARG A 123 -1.60 16.76 8.85
CA ARG A 123 -2.35 18.04 8.84
C ARG A 123 -3.65 17.97 9.63
N TYR A 124 -4.23 16.77 9.72
CA TYR A 124 -5.43 16.48 10.51
C TYR A 124 -5.09 15.91 11.89
N GLY A 125 -3.82 15.94 12.33
CA GLY A 125 -3.40 15.38 13.62
C GLY A 125 -3.58 13.86 13.73
N ILE A 126 -3.60 13.17 12.59
CA ILE A 126 -3.60 11.70 12.50
C ILE A 126 -2.17 11.27 12.23
N ILE A 127 -1.65 10.36 13.06
CA ILE A 127 -0.28 9.86 12.97
C ILE A 127 -0.34 8.44 12.40
N ILE A 128 0.40 8.21 11.32
CA ILE A 128 0.58 6.89 10.73
C ILE A 128 1.74 6.18 11.43
N ASN A 129 1.52 4.93 11.85
CA ASN A 129 2.53 4.07 12.45
C ASN A 129 3.16 3.14 11.41
N ASP A 130 2.34 2.52 10.56
CA ASP A 130 2.78 1.67 9.45
C ASP A 130 1.66 1.57 8.42
N VAL A 131 2.07 1.46 7.15
CA VAL A 131 1.20 1.13 6.04
C VAL A 131 1.63 -0.22 5.49
N SER A 132 0.71 -1.16 5.34
CA SER A 132 0.98 -2.49 4.81
C SER A 132 0.17 -2.72 3.54
N LEU A 133 0.84 -3.18 2.49
CA LEU A 133 0.20 -3.57 1.23
C LEU A 133 0.03 -5.08 1.23
N VAL A 134 -1.22 -5.53 1.37
CA VAL A 134 -1.54 -6.95 1.53
C VAL A 134 -1.70 -7.60 0.17
N ASN A 135 -2.65 -7.10 -0.62
CA ASN A 135 -3.00 -7.67 -1.91
C ASN A 135 -2.96 -6.62 -3.00
N PHE A 136 -2.46 -7.04 -4.16
CA PHE A 136 -2.55 -6.32 -5.42
C PHE A 136 -3.08 -7.37 -6.39
N GLY A 137 -4.38 -7.29 -6.65
CA GLY A 137 -5.06 -8.13 -7.61
C GLY A 137 -5.01 -7.44 -8.97
N PHE A 138 -4.41 -8.12 -9.93
CA PHE A 138 -4.64 -7.84 -11.35
C PHE A 138 -5.79 -8.71 -11.85
N SER A 139 -6.33 -8.38 -13.03
CA SER A 139 -7.35 -9.24 -13.65
C SER A 139 -6.82 -10.65 -13.86
N GLU A 140 -7.72 -11.64 -13.83
CA GLU A 140 -7.34 -13.05 -13.99
C GLU A 140 -6.65 -13.28 -15.34
N GLU A 141 -7.11 -12.59 -16.39
CA GLU A 141 -6.53 -12.63 -17.73
C GLU A 141 -5.10 -12.09 -17.75
N PHE A 142 -4.81 -11.05 -16.97
CA PHE A 142 -3.47 -10.47 -16.91
C PHE A 142 -2.51 -11.38 -16.14
N ASN A 143 -2.96 -11.99 -15.03
CA ASN A 143 -2.16 -12.98 -14.31
C ASN A 143 -1.84 -14.19 -15.21
N ALA A 144 -2.83 -14.70 -15.94
CA ALA A 144 -2.64 -15.79 -16.90
C ALA A 144 -1.68 -15.41 -18.03
N ALA A 145 -1.75 -14.18 -18.54
CA ALA A 145 -0.84 -13.68 -19.58
C ALA A 145 0.61 -13.55 -19.08
N ILE A 146 0.82 -13.10 -17.83
CA ILE A 146 2.16 -13.06 -17.23
C ILE A 146 2.73 -14.46 -17.06
N GLU A 147 1.93 -15.39 -16.52
CA GLU A 147 2.36 -16.78 -16.32
C GLU A 147 2.72 -17.43 -17.66
N ALA A 148 1.87 -17.26 -18.68
CA ALA A 148 2.14 -17.74 -20.03
C ALA A 148 3.43 -17.14 -20.63
N LYS A 149 3.68 -15.84 -20.41
CA LYS A 149 4.91 -15.18 -20.86
C LYS A 149 6.14 -15.75 -20.15
N GLN A 150 6.09 -15.96 -18.83
CA GLN A 150 7.19 -16.57 -18.09
C GLN A 150 7.49 -17.99 -18.57
N VAL A 151 6.45 -18.79 -18.81
CA VAL A 151 6.61 -20.15 -19.36
C VAL A 151 7.22 -20.10 -20.75
N ALA A 152 6.82 -19.16 -21.60
CA ALA A 152 7.39 -18.99 -22.94
C ALA A 152 8.86 -18.56 -22.90
N GLU A 153 9.22 -17.61 -22.02
CA GLU A 153 10.59 -17.17 -21.81
C GLU A 153 11.49 -18.30 -21.28
N GLN A 154 11.00 -19.09 -20.32
CA GLN A 154 11.72 -20.28 -19.82
C GLN A 154 11.94 -21.32 -20.93
N LYS A 155 10.90 -21.62 -21.73
CA LYS A 155 11.03 -22.56 -22.87
C LYS A 155 12.02 -22.07 -23.92
N ALA A 156 12.04 -20.76 -24.21
CA ALA A 156 12.99 -20.17 -25.13
C ALA A 156 14.43 -20.27 -24.60
N GLN A 157 14.65 -20.01 -23.31
CA GLN A 157 15.95 -20.18 -22.67
C GLN A 157 16.43 -21.64 -22.69
N GLU A 158 15.54 -22.59 -22.38
CA GLU A 158 15.85 -24.03 -22.46
C GLU A 158 16.21 -24.47 -23.88
N ALA A 159 15.46 -24.02 -24.88
CA ALA A 159 15.73 -24.34 -26.28
C ALA A 159 17.08 -23.77 -26.75
N ALA A 160 17.39 -22.52 -26.37
CA ALA A 160 18.68 -21.90 -26.65
C ALA A 160 19.84 -22.65 -25.99
N PHE A 161 19.68 -23.07 -24.73
CA PHE A 161 20.69 -23.85 -24.01
C PHE A 161 20.90 -25.22 -24.67
N ARG A 162 19.84 -25.92 -25.07
CA ARG A 162 19.94 -27.20 -25.81
C ARG A 162 20.64 -27.02 -27.16
N ALA A 163 20.33 -25.97 -27.90
CA ALA A 163 20.99 -25.69 -29.18
C ALA A 163 22.49 -25.43 -28.97
N GLN A 164 22.85 -24.66 -27.94
CA GLN A 164 24.25 -24.40 -27.58
C GLN A 164 24.98 -25.68 -27.14
N GLN A 165 24.34 -26.56 -26.37
CA GLN A 165 24.90 -27.86 -26.00
C GLN A 165 25.16 -28.73 -27.24
N ALA A 166 24.19 -28.82 -28.15
CA ALA A 166 24.34 -29.60 -29.39
C ALA A 166 25.49 -29.06 -30.28
N GLU A 167 25.66 -27.73 -30.36
CA GLU A 167 26.81 -27.13 -31.06
C GLU A 167 28.15 -27.47 -30.40
N GLN A 168 28.22 -27.46 -29.07
CA GLN A 168 29.45 -27.79 -28.34
C GLN A 168 29.79 -29.28 -28.46
N GLU A 169 28.80 -30.16 -28.38
CA GLU A 169 28.99 -31.60 -28.59
C GLU A 169 29.50 -31.90 -30.00
N ALA A 170 28.90 -31.29 -31.04
CA ALA A 170 29.35 -31.46 -32.42
C ALA A 170 30.81 -30.99 -32.62
N LYS A 171 31.19 -29.85 -32.03
CA LYS A 171 32.59 -29.37 -32.06
C LYS A 171 33.54 -30.31 -31.32
N ALA A 172 33.13 -30.83 -30.16
CA ALA A 172 33.93 -31.76 -29.39
C ALA A 172 34.17 -33.08 -30.15
N GLU A 173 33.18 -33.55 -30.90
CA GLU A 173 33.29 -34.77 -31.70
C GLU A 173 34.25 -34.63 -32.90
N ILE A 174 34.20 -33.48 -33.60
CA ILE A 174 35.16 -33.16 -34.68
C ILE A 174 36.59 -33.10 -34.15
N ASN A 175 36.81 -32.46 -32.99
CA ASN A 175 38.14 -32.37 -32.37
C ASN A 175 38.66 -33.76 -31.96
N ARG A 176 37.82 -34.61 -31.36
CA ARG A 176 38.22 -35.98 -30.98
C ARG A 176 38.59 -36.83 -32.19
N ALA A 177 37.81 -36.75 -33.28
CA ALA A 177 38.11 -37.48 -34.51
C ALA A 177 39.42 -37.03 -35.16
N SER A 178 39.76 -35.75 -35.05
CA SER A 178 41.01 -35.18 -35.56
C SER A 178 42.23 -35.62 -34.74
N ASP A 179 42.12 -35.71 -33.41
CA ASP A 179 43.20 -36.18 -32.54
C ASP A 179 43.58 -37.65 -32.77
N THR A 180 42.63 -38.50 -33.18
CA THR A 180 42.87 -39.94 -33.45
C THR A 180 43.60 -40.24 -34.76
N LEU A 181 43.86 -39.23 -35.61
CA LEU A 181 44.53 -39.38 -36.91
C LEU A 181 46.01 -38.94 -36.91
N THR A 182 46.60 -38.70 -35.73
CA THR A 182 48.02 -38.35 -35.52
C THR A 182 48.72 -39.40 -34.68
#